data_AF-A0A0J8WQI6-F1
#
_entry.id   AF-A0A0J8WQI6-F1
#
_cell.length_a   1.000
_cell.length_b   1.000
_cell.length_c   1.000
_cell.angle_alpha   90.00
_cell.angle_beta   90.00
_cell.angle_gamma   90.00
#
_symmetry.space_group_name_H-M   'P 1'
#
loop_
_entity.id
_entity.type
_entity.pdbx_description
1 polymer ?
#
loop_
_entity_poly.entity_id
_entity_poly.type
_entity_poly.pdbx_seq_one_letter_code
_entity_poly.pdbx_strand_id
1 'polypeptide(L)'
;MSLLNEHREDGSWLNLDAYLDSNGTLRIVGQDLGAVAEFISSDGEYEYFYTIAAEDVPALANTLGGQPGADILDVLASNWSGDASYGLGRTIESSGVKYHFANYF
;
A
#
# COMPACT_ATOMS: atom_id res chain seq x y z
N MET A 1 -9.93 -1.38 2.30
CA MET A 1 -10.02 -2.68 1.61
C MET A 1 -8.69 -3.38 1.74
N SER A 2 -8.69 -4.70 1.84
CA SER A 2 -7.46 -5.48 1.91
C SER A 2 -6.94 -5.76 0.49
N LEU A 3 -5.67 -5.45 0.28
CA LEU A 3 -4.88 -5.75 -0.92
C LEU A 3 -4.03 -7.01 -0.71
N LEU A 4 -3.52 -7.21 0.51
CA LEU A 4 -2.78 -8.39 0.92
C LEU A 4 -3.18 -8.80 2.34
N ASN A 5 -3.32 -10.10 2.56
CA ASN A 5 -3.44 -10.72 3.88
C ASN A 5 -2.85 -12.13 3.77
N GLU A 6 -1.55 -12.25 3.99
CA GLU A 6 -0.75 -13.45 3.74
C GLU A 6 -0.20 -14.01 5.05
N HIS A 7 -0.50 -15.28 5.34
CA HIS A 7 0.14 -16.04 6.41
C HIS A 7 1.19 -16.99 5.81
N ARG A 8 2.43 -16.88 6.30
CA ARG A 8 3.57 -17.68 5.82
C ARG A 8 3.85 -18.87 6.73
N GLU A 9 4.58 -19.85 6.18
CA GLU A 9 4.95 -21.08 6.90
C GLU A 9 5.88 -20.81 8.10
N ASP A 10 6.67 -19.73 8.06
CA ASP A 10 7.55 -19.30 9.14
C ASP A 10 6.82 -18.58 10.28
N GLY A 11 5.49 -18.48 10.20
CA GLY A 11 4.66 -17.78 11.17
C GLY A 11 4.51 -16.28 10.91
N SER A 12 5.15 -15.75 9.86
CA SER A 12 5.01 -14.35 9.49
C SER A 12 3.62 -14.03 8.95
N TRP A 13 3.19 -12.80 9.13
CA TRP A 13 1.93 -12.27 8.61
C TRP A 13 2.17 -10.94 7.92
N LEU A 14 1.75 -10.83 6.67
CA LEU A 14 1.87 -9.60 5.89
C LEU A 14 0.46 -9.11 5.54
N ASN A 15 0.16 -7.89 5.95
CA ASN A 15 -1.11 -7.23 5.68
C ASN A 15 -0.86 -5.92 4.93
N LEU A 16 -1.70 -5.64 3.92
CA LEU A 16 -1.71 -4.37 3.21
C LEU A 16 -3.15 -3.95 2.96
N ASP A 17 -3.53 -2.79 3.47
CA ASP A 17 -4.85 -2.20 3.31
C ASP A 17 -4.78 -0.86 2.59
N ALA A 18 -5.86 -0.51 1.88
CA ALA A 18 -6.04 0.80 1.26
C ALA A 18 -7.42 1.40 1.55
N TYR A 19 -7.48 2.69 1.84
CA TYR A 19 -8.74 3.42 2.02
C TYR A 19 -8.60 4.91 1.72
N LEU A 20 -9.72 5.56 1.40
CA LEU A 20 -9.83 7.01 1.35
C LEU A 20 -10.34 7.53 2.69
N ASP A 21 -9.70 8.57 3.23
CA ASP A 21 -10.26 9.30 4.37
C ASP A 21 -11.38 10.27 3.94
N SER A 22 -11.98 10.96 4.91
CA SER A 22 -13.09 11.91 4.64
C SER A 22 -12.70 13.09 3.75
N ASN A 23 -11.41 13.37 3.59
CA ASN A 23 -10.89 14.44 2.73
C ASN A 23 -10.53 13.93 1.33
N GLY A 24 -10.71 12.63 1.04
CA GLY A 24 -10.28 12.00 -0.20
C GLY A 24 -8.78 11.70 -0.25
N THR A 25 -8.08 11.77 0.88
CA THR A 25 -6.68 11.35 0.96
C THR A 25 -6.61 9.85 0.88
N LEU A 26 -5.79 9.32 -0.03
CA LEU A 26 -5.52 7.89 -0.08
C LEU A 26 -4.51 7.51 1.00
N ARG A 27 -4.87 6.50 1.80
CA ARG A 27 -4.00 5.82 2.76
C ARG A 27 -3.79 4.40 2.29
N ILE A 28 -2.53 4.00 2.16
CA ILE A 28 -2.12 2.61 1.99
C ILE A 28 -1.28 2.27 3.23
N VAL A 29 -1.70 1.24 3.96
CA VAL A 29 -1.18 0.90 5.28
C VAL A 29 -0.73 -0.55 5.26
N GLY A 30 0.54 -0.78 5.54
CA GLY A 30 1.14 -2.10 5.64
C GLY A 30 1.54 -2.44 7.07
N GLN A 31 1.40 -3.72 7.41
CA GLN A 31 1.87 -4.29 8.66
C GLN A 31 2.47 -5.67 8.35
N ASP A 32 3.76 -5.81 8.60
CA ASP A 32 4.48 -7.07 8.48
C ASP A 32 4.88 -7.53 9.89
N LEU A 33 4.52 -8.76 10.25
CA LEU A 33 4.84 -9.38 11.53
C LEU A 33 5.69 -10.64 11.36
N GLY A 34 6.53 -10.93 12.35
CA GLY A 34 7.31 -12.16 12.46
C GLY A 34 8.71 -12.06 11.84
N ALA A 35 9.25 -13.20 11.43
CA ALA A 35 10.63 -13.34 10.94
C ALA A 35 10.94 -12.40 9.75
N VAL A 36 9.94 -12.09 8.93
CA VAL A 36 10.05 -11.13 7.82
C VAL A 36 10.26 -9.68 8.27
N ALA A 37 9.94 -9.32 9.51
CA ALA A 37 10.12 -7.97 10.04
C ALA A 37 11.30 -7.88 11.02
N GLU A 38 11.85 -9.01 11.50
CA GLU A 38 12.95 -9.05 12.48
C GLU A 38 14.23 -8.36 12.00
N PHE A 39 14.47 -8.28 10.69
CA PHE A 39 15.62 -7.56 10.15
C PHE A 39 15.43 -6.03 10.16
N ILE A 40 14.19 -5.57 10.36
CA ILE A 40 13.80 -4.16 10.41
C ILE A 40 13.57 -3.71 11.86
N SER A 41 12.81 -4.48 12.64
CA SER A 41 12.57 -4.24 14.06
C SER A 41 12.82 -5.47 14.92
N SER A 42 13.36 -5.24 16.12
CA SER A 42 13.70 -6.31 17.07
C SER A 42 12.51 -7.01 17.72
N ASP A 43 11.31 -6.43 17.69
CA ASP A 43 10.08 -7.07 18.18
C ASP A 43 9.35 -7.86 17.09
N GLY A 44 9.85 -7.82 15.85
CA GLY A 44 9.27 -8.51 14.72
C GLY A 44 8.01 -7.84 14.19
N GLU A 45 7.82 -6.54 14.41
CA GLU A 45 6.73 -5.75 13.81
C GLU A 45 7.28 -4.63 12.92
N TYR A 46 6.69 -4.44 11.75
CA TYR A 46 6.99 -3.34 10.85
C TYR A 46 5.71 -2.74 10.26
N GLU A 47 5.42 -1.50 10.63
CA GLU A 47 4.28 -0.75 10.10
C GLU A 47 4.75 0.36 9.15
N TYR A 48 4.08 0.53 8.02
CA TYR A 48 4.40 1.55 7.04
C TYR A 48 3.18 2.12 6.33
N PHE A 49 3.31 3.36 5.86
CA PHE A 49 2.20 4.15 5.35
C PHE A 49 2.62 4.92 4.10
N TYR A 50 1.84 4.81 3.02
CA TYR A 50 1.85 5.77 1.92
C TYR A 50 0.62 6.65 2.03
N THR A 51 0.83 7.97 1.99
CA THR A 51 -0.24 8.97 2.03
C THR A 51 -0.17 9.84 0.78
N ILE A 52 -1.28 9.89 0.04
CA ILE A 52 -1.40 10.65 -1.21
C ILE A 52 -2.57 11.62 -1.09
N ALA A 53 -2.30 12.91 -1.35
CA ALA A 53 -3.29 13.97 -1.26
C ALA A 53 -4.40 13.77 -2.30
N ALA A 54 -5.61 14.24 -1.98
CA ALA A 54 -6.78 14.05 -2.84
C ALA A 54 -6.58 14.59 -4.27
N GLU A 55 -5.87 15.71 -4.43
CA GLU A 55 -5.57 16.27 -5.76
C GLU A 55 -4.67 15.37 -6.64
N ASP A 56 -3.88 14.50 -6.00
CA ASP A 56 -2.89 13.64 -6.63
C ASP A 56 -3.43 12.22 -6.88
N VAL A 57 -4.53 11.82 -6.23
CA VAL A 57 -5.16 10.50 -6.37
C VAL A 57 -5.54 10.17 -7.81
N PRO A 58 -6.18 11.06 -8.61
CA PRO A 58 -6.50 10.74 -10.00
C PRO A 58 -5.26 10.49 -10.87
N ALA A 59 -4.16 11.20 -10.62
CA ALA A 59 -2.91 10.98 -11.33
C ALA A 59 -2.31 9.61 -10.98
N LEU A 60 -2.34 9.24 -9.70
CA LEU A 60 -1.90 7.92 -9.25
C LEU A 60 -2.76 6.80 -9.85
N ALA A 61 -4.09 6.95 -9.87
CA ALA A 61 -4.99 5.96 -10.45
C ALA A 61 -4.63 5.62 -11.91
N ASN A 62 -4.33 6.63 -12.72
CA ASN A 62 -3.88 6.44 -14.11
C ASN A 62 -2.55 5.68 -14.18
N THR A 63 -1.57 6.03 -13.34
CA THR A 63 -0.27 5.34 -13.30
C THR A 63 -0.39 3.88 -12.87
N LEU A 64 -1.36 3.58 -12.00
CA LEU A 64 -1.67 2.23 -11.53
C LEU A 64 -2.52 1.41 -12.53
N GLY A 65 -2.72 1.92 -13.75
CA GLY A 65 -3.43 1.22 -14.82
C GLY A 65 -4.94 1.52 -14.89
N GLY A 66 -5.42 2.50 -14.13
CA GLY A 66 -6.77 3.01 -14.22
C GLY A 66 -7.03 3.78 -15.51
N GLN A 67 -8.28 3.77 -15.97
CA GLN A 67 -8.73 4.70 -17.02
C GLN A 67 -8.95 6.10 -16.42
N PRO A 68 -8.93 7.18 -17.24
CA PRO A 68 -9.21 8.52 -16.76
C PRO A 68 -10.55 8.59 -15.99
N GLY A 69 -10.50 9.00 -14.73
CA GLY A 69 -11.67 9.10 -13.85
C GLY A 69 -12.04 7.78 -13.14
N ALA A 70 -11.23 6.74 -13.24
CA ALA A 70 -11.42 5.52 -12.47
C ALA A 70 -11.30 5.78 -10.96
N ASP A 71 -12.10 5.06 -10.17
CA ASP A 71 -11.97 5.04 -8.73
C ASP A 71 -10.67 4.33 -8.33
N ILE A 72 -9.89 4.95 -7.45
CA ILE A 72 -8.57 4.44 -7.06
C ILE A 72 -8.67 3.12 -6.29
N LEU A 73 -9.70 2.93 -5.48
CA LEU A 73 -9.87 1.68 -4.71
C LEU A 73 -10.25 0.54 -5.66
N ASP A 74 -11.06 0.82 -6.69
CA ASP A 74 -11.37 -0.17 -7.75
C ASP A 74 -10.12 -0.56 -8.55
N VAL A 75 -9.26 0.41 -8.87
CA VAL A 75 -7.97 0.16 -9.56
C VAL A 75 -7.05 -0.70 -8.70
N LEU A 76 -6.92 -0.38 -7.41
CA LEU A 76 -6.09 -1.14 -6.47
C LEU A 76 -6.61 -2.58 -6.30
N ALA A 77 -7.93 -2.75 -6.15
CA ALA A 77 -8.55 -4.07 -6.06
C ALA A 77 -8.30 -4.92 -7.32
N SER A 78 -8.44 -4.31 -8.49
CA SER A 78 -8.36 -5.04 -9.77
C SER A 78 -6.92 -5.41 -10.15
N ASN A 79 -5.96 -4.53 -9.86
CA ASN A 79 -4.61 -4.62 -10.44
C ASN A 79 -3.51 -4.86 -9.40
N TRP A 80 -3.77 -4.59 -8.11
CA TRP A 80 -2.71 -4.48 -7.07
C TRP A 80 -3.03 -5.29 -5.80
N SER A 81 -3.84 -6.34 -5.92
CA SER A 81 -4.11 -7.29 -4.83
C SER A 81 -3.31 -8.59 -4.98
N GLY A 82 -3.13 -9.34 -3.88
CA GLY A 82 -2.32 -10.56 -3.85
C GLY A 82 -0.87 -10.30 -4.22
N ASP A 83 -0.26 -11.17 -5.02
CA ASP A 83 1.15 -11.07 -5.42
C ASP A 83 1.49 -9.74 -6.13
N ALA A 84 0.52 -9.11 -6.80
CA ALA A 84 0.76 -7.82 -7.45
C ALA A 84 1.07 -6.70 -6.44
N SER A 85 0.58 -6.83 -5.19
CA SER A 85 0.75 -5.82 -4.14
C SER A 85 2.20 -5.58 -3.75
N TYR A 86 3.10 -6.58 -3.86
CA TYR A 86 4.53 -6.42 -3.57
C TYR A 86 5.21 -5.37 -4.48
N GLY A 87 4.65 -5.12 -5.67
CA GLY A 87 5.14 -4.11 -6.60
C GLY A 87 4.61 -2.70 -6.35
N LEU A 88 3.61 -2.54 -5.48
CA LEU A 88 2.84 -1.30 -5.37
C LEU A 88 3.68 -0.15 -4.82
N GLY A 89 4.46 -0.38 -3.75
CA GLY A 89 5.32 0.66 -3.16
C GLY A 89 6.30 1.25 -4.18
N ARG A 90 7.04 0.38 -4.89
CA ARG A 90 7.95 0.80 -5.97
C ARG A 90 7.23 1.56 -7.08
N THR A 91 6.00 1.14 -7.42
CA THR A 91 5.22 1.81 -8.46
C THR A 91 4.80 3.21 -8.04
N ILE A 92 4.35 3.39 -6.79
CA ILE A 92 4.07 4.70 -6.19
C ILE A 92 5.33 5.58 -6.23
N GLU A 93 6.47 5.06 -5.79
CA GLU A 93 7.74 5.80 -5.76
C GLU A 93 8.18 6.27 -7.16
N SER A 94 7.95 5.44 -8.18
CA SER A 94 8.31 5.75 -9.57
C SER A 94 7.25 6.56 -10.34
N SER A 95 6.07 6.78 -9.74
CA SER A 95 4.92 7.38 -10.43
C SER A 95 5.07 8.87 -10.77
N GLY A 96 6.00 9.57 -10.10
CA GLY A 96 6.10 11.03 -10.16
C GLY A 96 5.00 11.77 -9.40
N VAL A 97 4.04 11.05 -8.81
CA VAL A 97 3.01 11.60 -7.93
C VAL A 97 3.63 11.94 -6.57
N LYS A 98 3.17 13.03 -5.93
CA LYS A 98 3.60 13.34 -4.57
C LYS A 98 3.00 12.34 -3.60
N TYR A 99 3.84 11.79 -2.74
CA TYR A 99 3.42 10.95 -1.63
C TYR A 99 4.22 11.32 -0.38
N HIS A 100 3.66 11.00 0.78
CA HIS A 100 4.38 10.95 2.03
C HIS A 100 4.50 9.49 2.46
N PHE A 101 5.74 9.05 2.72
CA PHE A 101 6.02 7.75 3.31
C PHE A 101 6.42 7.94 4.78
N ALA A 102 5.83 7.12 5.65
CA ALA A 102 6.18 7.03 7.06
C ALA A 102 6.22 5.56 7.48
N ASN A 103 7.01 5.24 8.50
CA ASN A 103 7.08 3.91 9.09
C ASN A 103 7.39 3.97 10.60
N TYR A 104 7.14 2.87 11.28
CA TYR A 104 7.51 2.64 12.67
C TYR A 104 8.41 1.41 12.78
N PHE A 105 9.32 1.43 13.77
CA PHE A 105 10.24 0.36 14.13
C PHE A 105 10.09 0.09 15.62
#